data_AF-A0A0L7QK66-F1
#
_entry.id   AF-A0A0L7QK66-F1
#
_cell.length_a   1.000
_cell.length_b   1.000
_cell.length_c   1.000
_cell.angle_alpha   90.00
_cell.angle_beta   90.00
_cell.angle_gamma   90.00
#
_symmetry.space_group_name_H-M   'P 1'
#
loop_
_entity.id
_entity.type
_entity.pdbx_description
1 polymer ?
#
loop_
_entity_poly.entity_id
_entity_poly.type
_entity_poly.pdbx_seq_one_letter_code
_entity_poly.pdbx_strand_id
1 'polypeptide(L)'
;MCNLFHVFFVIFSILWLNQGGLCVQGYCKDIVNNSVILRLKEHLFCSYDTDVRPTDQDRNATVVRFGLYMRQFDVDDLTNVVDFHVWVRLVWNDPFLTWEPSEYDGVNSIHVMSYEIWMPDITIHSATTMGADGVPAIECWLNHTGNIFCVPAMSYTTSCESDSTWWPYDMINCTIHIGSWAYHAHEIDLRFIKFDEEGQLTVDIQDKNTQWEMVEFTQSERLVNSKFGLYFSTKYLSYHILLKRHSSMHGAIYVTIVVVLMTMTLMTLWLEPRSTERMIIANLNFVLHLWSVQDLQWMLPYTGNRPPALLLFYENSLALATFTLILTSVLRHMQELTAQAPVWISSITVSILKSRVGQVFLVSILDPKASARIEMNVDDNTNLVSFDKQETTWRYTSVLIGWLAFVSVFFVYVIMLIVVLPTDRSANIFSAKT
;
A
#
# COMPACT_ATOMS: atom_id res chain seq x y z
N MET A 1 58.85 48.16 36.12
CA MET A 1 57.71 48.06 35.18
C MET A 1 56.71 46.99 35.65
N CYS A 2 56.13 47.10 36.85
CA CYS A 2 55.04 46.19 37.31
C CYS A 2 53.84 46.92 37.95
N ASN A 3 53.93 48.21 38.30
CA ASN A 3 52.85 48.90 39.02
C ASN A 3 51.96 49.83 38.16
N LEU A 4 52.26 50.01 36.86
CA LEU A 4 51.37 50.79 35.97
C LEU A 4 50.32 49.92 35.25
N PHE A 5 50.53 48.61 35.15
CA PHE A 5 49.64 47.70 34.41
C PHE A 5 48.39 47.30 35.21
N HIS A 6 48.49 47.24 36.55
CA HIS A 6 47.34 46.91 37.42
C HIS A 6 46.33 48.03 37.55
N VAL A 7 46.75 49.31 37.48
CA VAL A 7 45.84 50.46 37.61
C VAL A 7 44.98 50.62 36.34
N PHE A 8 45.54 50.34 35.16
CA PHE A 8 44.78 50.37 33.90
C PHE A 8 43.73 49.25 33.81
N PHE A 9 44.02 48.05 34.36
CA PHE A 9 43.08 46.92 34.31
C PHE A 9 41.86 47.12 35.22
N VAL A 10 42.03 47.79 36.37
CA VAL A 10 40.95 48.07 37.32
C VAL A 10 40.04 49.20 36.83
N ILE A 11 40.59 50.24 36.18
CA ILE A 11 39.77 51.34 35.62
C ILE A 11 38.95 50.86 34.41
N PHE A 12 39.52 49.96 33.58
CA PHE A 12 38.81 49.41 32.43
C PHE A 12 37.66 48.46 32.84
N SER A 13 37.81 47.73 33.94
CA SER A 13 36.76 46.83 34.46
C SER A 13 35.65 47.57 35.21
N ILE A 14 35.93 48.73 35.83
CA ILE A 14 34.89 49.59 36.43
C ILE A 14 34.08 50.33 35.35
N LEU A 15 34.70 50.71 34.22
CA LEU A 15 34.00 51.30 33.08
C LEU A 15 33.15 50.30 32.29
N TRP A 16 33.49 49.00 32.31
CA TRP A 16 32.69 47.94 31.69
C TRP A 16 31.51 47.46 32.57
N LEU A 17 31.61 47.58 33.90
CA LEU A 17 30.52 47.22 34.82
C LEU A 17 29.43 48.29 34.94
N ASN A 18 29.66 49.49 34.41
CA ASN A 18 28.69 50.60 34.45
C ASN A 18 27.98 50.86 33.10
N GLN A 19 28.16 49.96 32.13
CA GLN A 19 27.23 49.74 31.02
C GLN A 19 26.39 48.49 31.31
N GLY A 20 25.85 48.41 32.53
CA GLY A 20 24.56 47.77 32.71
C GLY A 20 23.58 48.57 31.86
N GLY A 21 23.37 48.14 30.61
CA GLY A 21 22.31 48.64 29.78
C GLY A 21 21.05 48.61 30.62
N LEU A 22 20.46 49.79 30.85
CA LEU A 22 19.03 49.82 31.11
C LEU A 22 18.42 48.95 30.01
N CYS A 23 17.77 47.86 30.39
CA CYS A 23 16.73 47.31 29.55
C CYS A 23 15.77 48.47 29.33
N VAL A 24 15.88 49.11 28.17
CA VAL A 24 14.85 50.02 27.69
C VAL A 24 13.65 49.12 27.54
N GLN A 25 12.78 49.17 28.54
CA GLN A 25 11.42 48.68 28.46
C GLN A 25 10.89 49.28 27.16
N GLY A 26 10.69 48.43 26.15
CA GLY A 26 10.28 48.86 24.83
C GLY A 26 8.89 49.45 24.94
N TYR A 27 8.80 50.74 25.20
CA TYR A 27 7.53 51.45 25.13
C TYR A 27 7.09 51.41 23.67
N CYS A 28 5.92 50.80 23.43
CA CYS A 28 5.24 50.84 22.15
C CYS A 28 5.13 52.31 21.72
N LYS A 29 5.55 52.60 20.49
CA LYS A 29 5.67 53.97 20.01
C LYS A 29 4.27 54.48 19.67
N ASP A 30 3.72 55.39 20.47
CA ASP A 30 2.41 56.02 20.22
C ASP A 30 2.31 56.51 18.76
N ILE A 31 1.62 55.73 17.92
CA ILE A 31 1.46 56.06 16.50
C ILE A 31 0.33 57.10 16.39
N VAL A 32 0.73 58.37 16.34
CA VAL A 32 -0.17 59.48 16.08
C VAL A 32 -0.53 59.47 14.57
N ASN A 33 -1.78 59.04 14.25
CA ASN A 33 -2.50 58.90 12.94
C ASN A 33 -2.36 57.54 12.19
N ASN A 34 -3.40 56.89 11.65
CA ASN A 34 -4.86 57.08 11.71
C ASN A 34 -5.65 55.83 11.19
N SER A 35 -5.09 54.62 11.28
CA SER A 35 -5.83 53.40 10.89
C SER A 35 -6.28 52.63 12.12
N VAL A 36 -7.57 52.32 12.16
CA VAL A 36 -8.22 51.59 13.25
C VAL A 36 -7.53 50.26 13.50
N ILE A 37 -7.14 49.58 12.42
CA ILE A 37 -6.46 48.28 12.45
C ILE A 37 -5.05 48.40 13.04
N LEU A 38 -4.29 49.45 12.74
CA LEU A 38 -2.96 49.64 13.34
C LEU A 38 -3.07 49.88 14.85
N ARG A 39 -4.02 50.72 15.28
CA ARG A 39 -4.30 50.94 16.71
C ARG A 39 -4.72 49.65 17.41
N LEU A 40 -5.55 48.83 16.75
CA LEU A 40 -5.96 47.54 17.27
C LEU A 40 -4.78 46.56 17.37
N LYS A 41 -3.96 46.44 16.33
CA LYS A 41 -2.77 45.59 16.35
C LYS A 41 -1.77 46.03 17.41
N GLU A 42 -1.54 47.33 17.58
CA GLU A 42 -0.70 47.86 18.65
C GLU A 42 -1.26 47.49 20.03
N HIS A 43 -2.58 47.64 20.24
CA HIS A 43 -3.22 47.24 21.49
C HIS A 43 -3.09 45.73 21.78
N LEU A 44 -3.33 44.88 20.78
CA LEU A 44 -3.31 43.42 20.96
C LEU A 44 -1.91 42.85 21.13
N PHE A 45 -0.92 43.38 20.39
CA PHE A 45 0.41 42.78 20.31
C PHE A 45 1.47 43.50 21.16
N CYS A 46 1.15 44.62 21.80
CA CYS A 46 2.08 45.28 22.71
C CYS A 46 2.33 44.39 23.93
N SER A 47 3.56 43.88 24.07
CA SER A 47 3.97 42.93 25.13
C SER A 47 3.29 41.56 25.08
N TYR A 48 2.69 41.19 23.95
CA TYR A 48 2.19 39.82 23.75
C TYR A 48 3.38 38.88 23.52
N ASP A 49 3.44 37.80 24.28
CA ASP A 49 4.47 36.77 24.16
C ASP A 49 3.89 35.55 23.44
N THR A 50 4.41 35.27 22.24
CA THR A 50 3.96 34.16 21.39
C THR A 50 4.31 32.79 21.94
N ASP A 51 5.28 32.71 22.86
CA ASP A 51 5.72 31.43 23.45
C ASP A 51 4.87 31.04 24.66
N VAL A 52 4.08 31.98 25.20
CA VAL A 52 3.24 31.75 26.37
C VAL A 52 1.89 31.19 25.94
N ARG A 53 1.54 30.01 26.48
CA ARG A 53 0.26 29.35 26.24
C ARG A 53 -0.91 30.25 26.71
N PRO A 54 -1.94 30.46 25.88
CA PRO A 54 -3.09 31.27 26.24
C PRO A 54 -4.03 30.50 27.17
N THR A 55 -4.08 30.95 28.43
CA THR A 55 -4.98 30.40 29.46
C THR A 55 -5.50 31.48 30.39
N ASP A 56 -6.82 31.50 30.62
CA ASP A 56 -7.47 32.41 31.59
C ASP A 56 -7.00 32.20 33.04
N GLN A 57 -6.57 30.98 33.36
CA GLN A 57 -6.04 30.56 34.65
C GLN A 57 -4.98 29.48 34.39
N ASP A 58 -3.81 29.57 35.02
CA ASP A 58 -2.67 28.66 34.83
C ASP A 58 -3.02 27.15 34.95
N ARG A 59 -4.16 26.82 35.57
CA ARG A 59 -4.62 25.45 35.82
C ARG A 59 -5.55 24.87 34.74
N ASN A 60 -6.10 25.67 33.84
CA ASN A 60 -7.03 25.16 32.82
C ASN A 60 -6.28 24.73 31.56
N ALA A 61 -6.78 23.66 30.93
CA ALA A 61 -6.29 23.21 29.63
C ALA A 61 -6.79 24.15 28.52
N THR A 62 -5.91 24.54 27.60
CA THR A 62 -6.30 25.23 26.38
C THR A 62 -6.98 24.22 25.46
N VAL A 63 -8.25 24.46 25.12
CA VAL A 63 -9.00 23.55 24.25
C VAL A 63 -8.68 23.88 22.80
N VAL A 64 -8.01 22.96 22.12
CA VAL A 64 -7.70 23.07 20.69
C VAL A 64 -8.64 22.13 19.95
N ARG A 65 -9.45 22.67 19.06
CA ARG A 65 -10.30 21.87 18.17
C ARG A 65 -9.61 21.67 16.84
N PHE A 66 -9.55 20.41 16.43
CA PHE A 66 -8.86 19.96 15.23
C PHE A 66 -9.85 19.29 14.28
N GLY A 67 -9.76 19.62 13.00
CA GLY A 67 -10.47 18.96 11.91
C GLY A 67 -9.53 18.66 10.76
N LEU A 68 -9.71 17.51 10.12
CA LEU A 68 -8.94 17.10 8.95
C LEU A 68 -9.89 17.02 7.75
N TYR A 69 -9.53 17.71 6.68
CA TYR A 69 -10.23 17.69 5.41
C TYR A 69 -9.30 17.09 4.36
N MET A 70 -9.64 15.89 3.88
CA MET A 70 -8.84 15.23 2.87
C MET A 70 -9.11 15.83 1.49
N ARG A 71 -8.04 16.26 0.79
CA ARG A 71 -8.14 16.82 -0.56
C ARG A 71 -7.77 15.79 -1.60
N GLN A 72 -6.58 15.21 -1.45
CA GLN A 72 -6.00 14.22 -2.35
C GLN A 72 -5.13 13.27 -1.53
N PHE A 73 -4.90 12.08 -2.05
CA PHE A 73 -3.90 11.17 -1.52
C PHE A 73 -3.20 10.44 -2.66
N ASP A 74 -1.93 10.11 -2.45
CA ASP A 74 -1.11 9.32 -3.36
C ASP A 74 -0.55 8.10 -2.61
N VAL A 75 -0.50 6.95 -3.28
CA VAL A 75 -0.11 5.68 -2.67
C VAL A 75 1.11 5.15 -3.41
N ASP A 76 2.22 5.00 -2.69
CA ASP A 76 3.37 4.25 -3.18
C ASP A 76 3.12 2.75 -2.97
N ASP A 77 2.73 2.09 -4.07
CA ASP A 77 2.45 0.66 -4.15
C ASP A 77 3.61 -0.25 -3.74
N LEU A 78 4.87 0.23 -3.80
CA LEU A 78 6.04 -0.60 -3.51
C LEU A 78 6.45 -0.56 -2.03
N THR A 79 6.19 0.58 -1.37
CA THR A 79 6.61 0.84 0.01
C THR A 79 5.45 0.85 1.01
N ASN A 80 4.20 0.77 0.54
CA ASN A 80 2.98 0.98 1.33
C ASN A 80 2.98 2.32 2.09
N VAL A 81 3.62 3.34 1.52
CA VAL A 81 3.61 4.70 2.06
C VAL A 81 2.52 5.48 1.35
N VAL A 82 1.70 6.19 2.14
CA VAL A 82 0.63 7.02 1.60
C VAL A 82 0.90 8.48 1.97
N ASP A 83 0.87 9.33 0.95
CA ASP A 83 0.96 10.77 1.05
C ASP A 83 -0.44 11.38 1.02
N PHE A 84 -0.89 11.90 2.15
CA PHE A 84 -2.18 12.55 2.27
C PHE A 84 -2.04 14.07 2.18
N HIS A 85 -2.64 14.68 1.16
CA HIS A 85 -2.77 16.13 1.05
C HIS A 85 -4.07 16.58 1.70
N VAL A 86 -3.95 17.38 2.75
CA VAL A 86 -5.07 17.74 3.63
C VAL A 86 -5.12 19.24 3.88
N TRP A 87 -6.32 19.75 4.12
CA TRP A 87 -6.52 20.99 4.84
C TRP A 87 -6.81 20.68 6.29
N VAL A 88 -6.07 21.30 7.18
CA VAL A 88 -6.26 21.16 8.61
C VAL A 88 -7.05 22.36 9.09
N ARG A 89 -8.00 22.14 9.99
CA ARG A 89 -8.79 23.20 10.61
C ARG A 89 -8.42 23.26 12.09
N LEU A 90 -7.79 24.35 12.50
CA LEU A 90 -7.41 24.60 13.89
C LEU A 90 -8.27 25.73 14.46
N VAL A 91 -8.88 25.47 15.61
CA VAL A 91 -9.69 26.46 16.34
C VAL A 91 -9.35 26.42 17.81
N TRP A 92 -8.92 27.55 18.36
CA TRP A 92 -8.70 27.73 19.79
C TRP A 92 -9.12 29.13 20.20
N ASN A 93 -9.12 29.40 21.50
CA ASN A 93 -9.42 30.72 22.05
C ASN A 93 -8.18 31.24 22.77
N ASP A 94 -7.80 32.47 22.48
CA ASP A 94 -6.78 33.21 23.19
C ASP A 94 -7.41 34.40 23.93
N PRO A 95 -7.50 34.35 25.27
CA PRO A 95 -8.13 35.41 26.04
C PRO A 95 -7.32 36.71 26.08
N PHE A 96 -6.01 36.65 25.80
CA PHE A 96 -5.16 37.84 25.71
C PHE A 96 -5.42 38.65 24.43
N LEU A 97 -6.01 38.03 23.41
CA LEU A 97 -6.30 38.64 22.12
C LEU A 97 -7.78 39.01 21.96
N THR A 98 -8.33 39.70 22.96
CA THR A 98 -9.73 40.14 22.98
C THR A 98 -9.86 41.66 22.87
N TRP A 99 -10.93 42.14 22.23
CA TRP A 99 -11.24 43.57 22.18
C TRP A 99 -12.74 43.81 22.05
N GLU A 100 -13.16 45.04 22.37
CA GLU A 100 -14.54 45.47 22.17
C GLU A 100 -14.69 46.13 20.78
N PRO A 101 -15.51 45.60 19.86
CA PRO A 101 -15.66 46.16 18.51
C PRO A 101 -16.08 47.64 18.51
N SER A 102 -16.83 48.10 19.52
CA SER A 102 -17.26 49.50 19.62
C SER A 102 -16.11 50.49 19.79
N GLU A 103 -14.94 50.05 20.28
CA GLU A 103 -13.74 50.91 20.43
C GLU A 103 -12.91 51.03 19.14
N TYR A 104 -13.21 50.18 18.16
CA TYR A 104 -12.46 50.04 16.91
C TYR A 104 -13.41 50.01 15.70
N ASP A 105 -14.31 50.99 15.61
CA ASP A 105 -15.22 51.21 14.46
C ASP A 105 -16.03 49.97 14.02
N GLY A 106 -16.38 49.09 14.96
CA GLY A 106 -17.16 47.89 14.70
C GLY A 106 -16.38 46.74 14.06
N VAL A 107 -15.04 46.76 14.15
CA VAL A 107 -14.20 45.66 13.66
C VAL A 107 -14.42 44.42 14.53
N ASN A 108 -15.09 43.41 13.97
CA ASN A 108 -15.36 42.14 14.66
C ASN A 108 -14.24 41.11 14.47
N SER A 109 -13.49 41.18 13.37
CA SER A 109 -12.43 40.22 13.08
C SER A 109 -11.30 40.85 12.29
N ILE A 110 -10.09 40.35 12.50
CA ILE A 110 -8.89 40.75 11.76
C ILE A 110 -8.12 39.52 11.29
N HIS A 111 -7.29 39.72 10.27
CA HIS A 111 -6.31 38.74 9.85
C HIS A 111 -4.97 38.98 10.56
N VAL A 112 -4.38 37.89 11.05
CA VAL A 112 -3.10 37.88 11.78
C VAL A 112 -2.21 36.77 11.23
N MET A 113 -0.91 37.01 11.18
CA MET A 113 0.01 35.95 10.76
C MET A 113 0.23 34.97 11.91
N SER A 114 0.40 33.69 11.60
CA SER A 114 0.56 32.63 12.61
C SER A 114 1.80 32.80 13.49
N TYR A 115 2.81 33.56 13.04
CA TYR A 115 4.00 33.88 13.85
C TYR A 115 3.81 35.10 14.77
N GLU A 116 2.70 35.84 14.64
CA GLU A 116 2.35 36.98 15.52
C GLU A 116 1.53 36.53 16.74
N ILE A 117 1.09 35.28 16.76
CA ILE A 117 0.20 34.70 17.78
C ILE A 117 0.78 33.38 18.30
N TRP A 118 0.36 32.95 19.50
CA TRP A 118 0.66 31.61 19.98
C TRP A 118 0.01 30.56 19.09
N MET A 119 0.79 29.54 18.69
CA MET A 119 0.34 28.43 17.87
C MET A 119 0.49 27.11 18.62
N PRO A 120 -0.54 26.24 18.64
CA PRO A 120 -0.40 24.91 19.24
C PRO A 120 0.54 24.03 18.41
N ASP A 121 1.35 23.24 19.09
CA ASP A 121 2.39 22.34 18.54
C ASP A 121 1.81 20.99 18.05
N ILE A 122 0.77 21.06 17.22
CA ILE A 122 0.10 19.86 16.71
C ILE A 122 0.98 19.17 15.67
N THR A 123 1.33 17.91 15.94
CA THR A 123 2.20 17.09 15.09
C THR A 123 1.60 15.71 14.83
N ILE A 124 2.16 15.03 13.84
CA ILE A 124 1.79 13.67 13.46
C ILE A 124 2.75 12.71 14.16
N HIS A 125 2.22 11.85 15.02
CA HIS A 125 3.01 10.84 15.75
C HIS A 125 3.25 9.57 14.92
N SER A 126 2.53 9.39 13.81
CA SER A 126 2.62 8.24 12.90
C SER A 126 3.37 8.55 11.59
N ALA A 127 4.10 9.66 11.51
CA ALA A 127 4.83 10.06 10.30
C ALA A 127 6.04 9.15 10.06
N THR A 128 6.29 8.81 8.79
CA THR A 128 7.49 8.07 8.36
C THR A 128 8.69 8.98 8.08
N THR A 129 8.41 10.22 7.69
CA THR A 129 9.40 11.26 7.46
C THR A 129 9.49 12.15 8.69
N MET A 130 10.62 12.13 9.39
CA MET A 130 10.89 13.06 10.48
C MET A 130 11.40 14.39 9.90
N GLY A 131 10.79 15.52 10.26
CA GLY A 131 11.27 16.86 9.86
C GLY A 131 10.32 17.71 9.02
N ALA A 132 9.07 17.31 8.81
CA ALA A 132 8.00 18.21 8.34
C ALA A 132 7.23 18.82 9.53
N ASP A 133 7.97 19.22 10.56
CA ASP A 133 7.43 19.46 11.89
C ASP A 133 6.94 20.90 12.02
N GLY A 134 5.63 21.08 11.89
CA GLY A 134 4.95 22.32 12.27
C GLY A 134 3.91 22.79 11.26
N VAL A 135 2.96 23.57 11.77
CA VAL A 135 2.02 24.31 10.93
C VAL A 135 2.82 25.38 10.15
N PRO A 136 2.72 25.43 8.81
CA PRO A 136 3.42 26.45 8.03
C PRO A 136 2.97 27.86 8.42
N ALA A 137 3.80 28.86 8.11
CA ALA A 137 3.41 30.25 8.30
C ALA A 137 2.18 30.57 7.44
N ILE A 138 1.06 30.89 8.08
CA ILE A 138 -0.22 31.13 7.41
C ILE A 138 -0.94 32.33 8.02
N GLU A 139 -1.89 32.86 7.27
CA GLU A 139 -2.81 33.86 7.76
C GLU A 139 -3.98 33.19 8.50
N CYS A 140 -4.23 33.64 9.72
CA CYS A 140 -5.29 33.19 10.59
C CYS A 140 -6.32 34.29 10.80
N TRP A 141 -7.58 33.88 11.01
CA TRP A 141 -8.67 34.75 11.37
C TRP A 141 -8.77 34.85 12.88
N LEU A 142 -8.64 36.06 13.42
CA LEU A 142 -8.84 36.36 14.82
C LEU A 142 -10.15 37.14 14.98
N ASN A 143 -11.03 36.65 15.85
CA ASN A 143 -12.30 37.28 16.19
C ASN A 143 -12.17 38.08 17.50
N HIS A 144 -12.99 39.12 17.69
CA HIS A 144 -12.97 40.01 18.85
C HIS A 144 -13.13 39.30 20.21
N THR A 145 -13.72 38.10 20.18
CA THR A 145 -13.89 37.18 21.32
C THR A 145 -12.63 36.39 21.67
N GLY A 146 -11.50 36.60 20.99
CA GLY A 146 -10.26 35.84 21.15
C GLY A 146 -10.26 34.50 20.41
N ASN A 147 -11.34 34.16 19.69
CA ASN A 147 -11.39 32.93 18.91
C ASN A 147 -10.51 33.06 17.67
N ILE A 148 -9.56 32.14 17.54
CA ILE A 148 -8.63 32.06 16.42
C ILE A 148 -9.01 30.87 15.53
N PHE A 149 -8.94 31.12 14.22
CA PHE A 149 -9.30 30.17 13.19
C PHE A 149 -8.22 30.13 12.11
N CYS A 150 -7.58 28.97 11.94
CA CYS A 150 -6.51 28.77 10.98
C CYS A 150 -6.77 27.55 10.09
N VAL A 151 -6.47 27.66 8.79
CA VAL A 151 -6.64 26.56 7.83
C VAL A 151 -5.37 26.32 7.00
N PRO A 152 -4.33 25.67 7.57
CA PRO A 152 -3.14 25.34 6.80
C PRO A 152 -3.38 24.16 5.85
N ALA A 153 -2.74 24.21 4.68
CA ALA A 153 -2.59 23.06 3.80
C ALA A 153 -1.34 22.27 4.20
N MET A 154 -1.47 20.96 4.39
CA MET A 154 -0.39 20.09 4.86
C MET A 154 -0.32 18.80 4.04
N SER A 155 0.86 18.19 4.01
CA SER A 155 1.09 16.85 3.43
C SER A 155 1.51 15.91 4.54
N TYR A 156 0.77 14.82 4.74
CA TYR A 156 0.96 13.85 5.80
C TYR A 156 1.40 12.52 5.18
N THR A 157 2.67 12.17 5.36
CA THR A 157 3.24 10.91 4.87
C THR A 157 3.23 9.88 6.00
N THR A 158 2.56 8.75 5.79
CA THR A 158 2.51 7.67 6.79
C THR A 158 2.67 6.30 6.13
N SER A 159 3.29 5.36 6.84
CA SER A 159 3.38 3.96 6.40
C SER A 159 2.16 3.23 6.91
N CYS A 160 1.48 2.56 6.00
CA CYS A 160 0.24 1.85 6.29
C CYS A 160 0.46 0.34 6.30
N GLU A 161 -0.43 -0.35 7.00
CA GLU A 161 -0.46 -1.81 6.99
C GLU A 161 -1.27 -2.27 5.77
N SER A 162 -0.68 -3.11 4.92
CA SER A 162 -1.35 -3.69 3.77
C SER A 162 -1.34 -5.21 3.83
N ASP A 163 -2.44 -5.82 3.37
CA ASP A 163 -2.51 -7.26 3.13
C ASP A 163 -2.57 -7.54 1.63
N SER A 164 -1.38 -7.75 1.05
CA SER A 164 -1.21 -8.07 -0.37
C SER A 164 -1.53 -9.53 -0.72
N THR A 165 -2.02 -10.35 0.23
CA THR A 165 -2.36 -11.77 -0.01
C THR A 165 -3.29 -11.94 -1.22
N TRP A 166 -4.23 -11.01 -1.40
CA TRP A 166 -5.26 -11.06 -2.45
C TRP A 166 -5.07 -10.06 -3.59
N TRP A 167 -3.84 -9.57 -3.80
CA TRP A 167 -3.53 -8.68 -4.91
C TRP A 167 -4.06 -9.24 -6.25
N PRO A 168 -4.71 -8.43 -7.12
CA PRO A 168 -4.87 -6.97 -7.05
C PRO A 168 -6.17 -6.50 -6.35
N TYR A 169 -6.86 -7.37 -5.60
CA TYR A 169 -8.09 -7.05 -4.86
C TYR A 169 -7.80 -6.66 -3.40
N ASP A 170 -6.65 -6.03 -3.18
CA ASP A 170 -6.09 -5.67 -1.89
C ASP A 170 -6.70 -4.39 -1.31
N MET A 171 -6.53 -4.26 0.00
CA MET A 171 -6.87 -3.06 0.77
C MET A 171 -5.70 -2.67 1.66
N ILE A 172 -5.62 -1.37 1.92
CA ILE A 172 -4.60 -0.76 2.77
C ILE A 172 -5.30 -0.05 3.92
N ASN A 173 -4.86 -0.34 5.15
CA ASN A 173 -5.35 0.30 6.36
C ASN A 173 -4.30 1.28 6.89
N CYS A 174 -4.65 2.56 6.85
CA CYS A 174 -3.82 3.66 7.32
C CYS A 174 -4.39 4.23 8.61
N THR A 175 -3.53 4.47 9.59
CA THR A 175 -3.91 5.18 10.82
C THR A 175 -3.01 6.40 11.01
N ILE A 176 -3.62 7.59 11.03
CA ILE A 176 -2.93 8.84 11.30
C ILE A 176 -3.15 9.22 12.76
N HIS A 177 -2.07 9.36 13.53
CA HIS A 177 -2.12 9.82 14.91
C HIS A 177 -1.69 11.28 15.02
N ILE A 178 -2.56 12.12 15.54
CA ILE A 178 -2.34 13.56 15.68
C ILE A 178 -2.39 13.94 17.15
N GLY A 179 -1.43 14.70 17.62
CA GLY A 179 -1.34 15.11 19.02
C GLY A 179 -0.39 16.28 19.21
N SER A 180 -0.42 16.89 20.38
CA SER A 180 0.64 17.81 20.79
C SER A 180 1.97 17.06 20.93
N TRP A 181 3.08 17.73 20.62
CA TRP A 181 4.41 17.16 20.76
C TRP A 181 4.99 17.32 22.17
N ALA A 182 4.94 18.54 22.70
CA ALA A 182 5.55 18.94 23.95
C ALA A 182 4.54 19.03 25.11
N TYR A 183 3.28 19.36 24.84
CA TYR A 183 2.29 19.58 25.90
C TYR A 183 1.55 18.32 26.32
N HIS A 184 1.23 18.29 27.61
CA HIS A 184 0.44 17.24 28.24
C HIS A 184 -1.07 17.40 27.92
N ALA A 185 -1.82 16.31 28.11
CA ALA A 185 -3.29 16.31 28.00
C ALA A 185 -4.00 17.26 28.99
N HIS A 186 -3.34 17.68 30.08
CA HIS A 186 -3.87 18.69 31.01
C HIS A 186 -3.54 20.13 30.61
N GLU A 187 -2.62 20.33 29.67
CA GLU A 187 -2.24 21.66 29.17
C GLU A 187 -2.97 21.96 27.85
N ILE A 188 -2.99 20.98 26.95
CA ILE A 188 -3.74 21.05 25.69
C ILE A 188 -4.74 19.90 25.66
N ASP A 189 -6.03 20.26 25.67
CA ASP A 189 -7.11 19.31 25.43
C ASP A 189 -7.51 19.36 23.95
N LEU A 190 -6.93 18.43 23.19
CA LEU A 190 -7.19 18.28 21.77
C LEU A 190 -8.54 17.59 21.55
N ARG A 191 -9.43 18.21 20.78
CA ARG A 191 -10.79 17.68 20.51
C ARG A 191 -11.11 17.72 19.03
N PHE A 192 -11.92 16.79 18.56
CA PHE A 192 -12.47 16.90 17.21
C PHE A 192 -13.40 18.11 17.08
N ILE A 193 -13.36 18.76 15.92
CA ILE A 193 -14.41 19.71 15.54
C ILE A 193 -15.69 18.91 15.31
N LYS A 194 -16.71 19.14 16.16
CA LYS A 194 -18.06 18.60 15.94
C LYS A 194 -18.68 19.37 14.78
N PHE A 195 -18.94 18.69 13.66
CA PHE A 195 -19.82 19.20 12.61
C PHE A 195 -21.28 18.91 12.99
N ASP A 196 -22.21 19.72 12.48
CA ASP A 196 -23.66 19.68 12.79
C ASP A 196 -24.31 18.31 12.53
N GLU A 197 -25.58 18.19 12.97
CA GLU A 197 -26.44 17.01 13.24
C GLU A 197 -26.47 15.84 12.23
N GLU A 198 -25.79 15.92 11.09
CA GLU A 198 -25.73 14.86 10.08
C GLU A 198 -24.49 13.97 10.19
N GLY A 199 -23.51 14.31 11.04
CA GLY A 199 -22.44 13.39 11.45
C GLY A 199 -21.52 12.89 10.32
N GLN A 200 -21.70 13.36 9.09
CA GLN A 200 -20.81 13.08 7.99
C GLN A 200 -19.56 13.93 8.17
N LEU A 201 -18.44 13.28 8.49
CA LEU A 201 -17.12 13.79 8.15
C LEU A 201 -17.20 14.22 6.69
N THR A 202 -17.11 15.53 6.41
CA THR A 202 -17.16 16.05 5.05
C THR A 202 -15.88 15.63 4.35
N VAL A 203 -15.91 14.39 3.85
CA VAL A 203 -15.02 13.85 2.84
C VAL A 203 -15.43 14.54 1.54
N ASP A 204 -15.11 15.84 1.43
CA ASP A 204 -15.16 16.56 0.16
C ASP A 204 -13.90 16.18 -0.62
N ILE A 205 -13.79 14.88 -0.98
CA ILE A 205 -12.78 14.41 -1.92
C ILE A 205 -13.18 15.00 -3.27
N GLN A 206 -12.72 16.23 -3.50
CA GLN A 206 -12.97 16.97 -4.73
C GLN A 206 -12.32 16.24 -5.92
N ASP A 207 -11.27 15.46 -5.67
CA ASP A 207 -10.49 14.74 -6.68
C ASP A 207 -10.50 13.22 -6.40
N LYS A 208 -11.33 12.49 -7.14
CA LYS A 208 -11.34 11.02 -7.09
C LYS A 208 -9.99 10.47 -7.57
N ASN A 209 -9.28 9.77 -6.69
CA ASN A 209 -8.08 9.02 -7.08
C ASN A 209 -8.47 7.92 -8.08
N THR A 210 -7.67 7.73 -9.13
CA THR A 210 -7.96 6.79 -10.22
C THR A 210 -7.53 5.36 -9.93
N GLN A 211 -6.63 5.16 -8.97
CA GLN A 211 -6.06 3.87 -8.60
C GLN A 211 -6.65 3.30 -7.31
N TRP A 212 -7.11 4.17 -6.41
CA TRP A 212 -7.58 3.80 -5.08
C TRP A 212 -8.88 4.51 -4.71
N GLU A 213 -9.77 3.76 -4.08
CA GLU A 213 -11.04 4.23 -3.52
C GLU A 213 -10.94 4.28 -2.00
N MET A 214 -11.33 5.41 -1.39
CA MET A 214 -11.49 5.48 0.05
C MET A 214 -12.84 4.89 0.45
N VAL A 215 -12.81 3.78 1.17
CA VAL A 215 -14.01 3.04 1.58
C VAL A 215 -14.49 3.50 2.96
N GLU A 216 -13.56 3.70 3.88
CA GLU A 216 -13.87 4.08 5.26
C GLU A 216 -12.97 5.24 5.71
N PHE A 217 -13.59 6.19 6.42
CA PHE A 217 -12.90 7.29 7.09
C PHE A 217 -13.55 7.50 8.46
N THR A 218 -12.91 6.98 9.50
CA THR A 218 -13.43 7.04 10.88
C THR A 218 -12.44 7.72 11.83
N GLN A 219 -12.97 8.22 12.94
CA GLN A 219 -12.21 8.99 13.92
C GLN A 219 -12.34 8.39 15.31
N SER A 220 -11.24 8.34 16.06
CA SER A 220 -11.25 7.91 17.46
C SER A 220 -10.31 8.75 18.32
N GLU A 221 -10.68 8.96 19.58
CA GLU A 221 -9.83 9.63 20.56
C GLU A 221 -9.13 8.58 21.44
N ARG A 222 -7.84 8.78 21.70
CA ARG A 222 -7.06 7.89 22.58
C ARG A 222 -6.15 8.69 23.48
N LEU A 223 -6.18 8.41 24.78
CA LEU A 223 -5.15 8.86 25.71
C LEU A 223 -3.97 7.89 25.65
N VAL A 224 -2.78 8.41 25.38
CA VAL A 224 -1.55 7.63 25.29
C VAL A 224 -0.57 8.11 26.34
N ASN A 225 -0.11 7.17 27.16
CA ASN A 225 0.94 7.43 28.14
C ASN A 225 2.30 7.36 27.45
N SER A 226 3.22 8.24 27.88
CA SER A 226 4.57 8.27 27.37
C SER A 226 5.28 6.93 27.55
N LYS A 227 5.91 6.45 26.47
CA LYS A 227 6.72 5.23 26.49
C LYS A 227 8.04 5.40 27.26
N PHE A 228 8.44 6.63 27.57
CA PHE A 228 9.69 6.95 28.26
C PHE A 228 9.60 6.91 29.78
N GLY A 229 8.52 6.37 30.36
CA GLY A 229 8.37 6.22 31.81
C GLY A 229 8.13 7.53 32.57
N LEU A 230 7.89 8.63 31.85
CA LEU A 230 7.41 9.88 32.43
C LEU A 230 5.91 9.75 32.73
N TYR A 231 5.43 10.38 33.81
CA TYR A 231 3.98 10.57 34.09
C TYR A 231 3.35 11.59 33.12
N PHE A 232 3.65 11.43 31.84
CA PHE A 232 3.22 12.28 30.73
C PHE A 232 2.16 11.51 29.96
N SER A 233 0.99 12.10 29.79
CA SER A 233 -0.08 11.55 28.95
C SER A 233 -0.49 12.62 27.95
N THR A 234 -0.64 12.22 26.70
CA THR A 234 -1.09 13.09 25.61
C THR A 234 -2.35 12.50 25.02
N LYS A 235 -3.25 13.39 24.63
CA LYS A 235 -4.46 13.03 23.93
C LYS A 235 -4.17 12.99 22.43
N TYR A 236 -4.35 11.82 21.82
CA TYR A 236 -4.23 11.62 20.38
C TYR A 236 -5.60 11.57 19.74
N LEU A 237 -5.73 12.30 18.62
CA LEU A 237 -6.80 12.12 17.67
C LEU A 237 -6.31 11.15 16.60
N SER A 238 -7.02 10.05 16.41
CA SER A 238 -6.69 9.01 15.43
C SER A 238 -7.68 9.05 14.29
N TYR A 239 -7.18 9.09 13.06
CA TYR A 239 -7.97 8.95 11.84
C TYR A 239 -7.66 7.58 11.22
N HIS A 240 -8.68 6.73 11.09
CA HIS A 240 -8.59 5.42 10.45
C HIS A 240 -9.11 5.54 9.03
N ILE A 241 -8.29 5.14 8.07
CA ILE A 241 -8.55 5.31 6.64
C ILE A 241 -8.36 3.96 5.97
N LEU A 242 -9.44 3.45 5.37
CA LEU A 242 -9.40 2.21 4.60
C LEU A 242 -9.44 2.55 3.11
N LEU A 243 -8.38 2.19 2.40
CA LEU A 243 -8.25 2.37 0.95
C LEU A 243 -8.38 1.01 0.25
N LYS A 244 -9.15 0.96 -0.84
CA LYS A 244 -9.37 -0.21 -1.68
C LYS A 244 -8.87 0.04 -3.10
N ARG A 245 -8.11 -0.90 -3.67
CA ARG A 245 -7.58 -0.75 -5.02
C ARG A 245 -8.67 -0.85 -6.08
N HIS A 246 -8.60 -0.02 -7.11
CA HIS A 246 -9.32 -0.22 -8.37
C HIS A 246 -8.69 -1.37 -9.16
N SER A 247 -9.12 -2.59 -8.84
CA SER A 247 -8.51 -3.84 -9.29
C SER A 247 -8.86 -4.26 -10.72
N SER A 248 -9.82 -3.61 -11.38
CA SER A 248 -10.42 -4.09 -12.64
C SER A 248 -9.40 -4.24 -13.77
N MET A 249 -8.50 -3.27 -13.92
CA MET A 249 -7.46 -3.30 -14.96
C MET A 249 -6.42 -4.39 -14.70
N HIS A 250 -5.87 -4.46 -13.47
CA HIS A 250 -4.89 -5.48 -13.10
C HIS A 250 -5.49 -6.89 -13.16
N GLY A 251 -6.73 -7.05 -12.67
CA GLY A 251 -7.48 -8.28 -12.78
C GLY A 251 -7.63 -8.73 -14.24
N ALA A 252 -8.04 -7.84 -15.14
CA ALA A 252 -8.18 -8.17 -16.56
C ALA A 252 -6.86 -8.58 -17.21
N ILE A 253 -5.76 -7.88 -16.94
CA ILE A 253 -4.46 -8.17 -17.56
C ILE A 253 -3.87 -9.48 -17.02
N TYR A 254 -3.68 -9.59 -15.71
CA TYR A 254 -2.93 -10.71 -15.13
C TYR A 254 -3.74 -12.00 -15.11
N VAL A 255 -5.06 -11.95 -14.87
CA VAL A 255 -5.89 -13.17 -14.96
C VAL A 255 -5.97 -13.68 -16.41
N THR A 256 -6.00 -12.79 -17.41
CA THR A 256 -5.97 -13.21 -18.81
C THR A 256 -4.66 -13.92 -19.16
N ILE A 257 -3.52 -13.39 -18.69
CA ILE A 257 -2.20 -14.03 -18.89
C ILE A 257 -2.20 -15.44 -18.28
N VAL A 258 -2.75 -15.63 -17.07
CA VAL A 258 -2.90 -16.96 -16.46
C VAL A 258 -3.64 -17.92 -17.39
N VAL A 259 -4.79 -17.52 -17.93
CA VAL A 259 -5.59 -18.36 -18.84
C VAL A 259 -4.80 -18.72 -20.10
N VAL A 260 -4.09 -17.75 -20.69
CA VAL A 260 -3.26 -18.00 -21.88
C VAL A 260 -2.13 -18.99 -21.60
N LEU A 261 -1.40 -18.83 -20.49
CA LEU A 261 -0.29 -19.72 -20.14
C LEU A 261 -0.77 -21.15 -19.80
N MET A 262 -1.89 -21.25 -19.09
CA MET A 262 -2.53 -22.54 -18.80
C MET A 262 -2.92 -23.26 -20.09
N THR A 263 -3.60 -22.57 -21.00
CA THR A 263 -4.04 -23.15 -22.28
C THR A 263 -2.85 -23.54 -23.15
N MET A 264 -1.78 -22.74 -23.21
CA MET A 264 -0.55 -23.11 -23.90
C MET A 264 0.08 -24.37 -23.29
N THR A 265 0.18 -24.47 -21.97
CA THR A 265 0.70 -25.67 -21.29
C THR A 265 -0.12 -26.91 -21.64
N LEU A 266 -1.44 -26.83 -21.58
CA LEU A 266 -2.33 -27.94 -21.93
C LEU A 266 -2.24 -28.32 -23.41
N MET A 267 -2.13 -27.33 -24.32
CA MET A 267 -1.92 -27.57 -25.75
C MET A 267 -0.61 -28.32 -26.00
N THR A 268 0.49 -27.99 -25.31
CA THR A 268 1.76 -28.73 -25.48
C THR A 268 1.64 -30.21 -25.14
N LEU A 269 0.84 -30.55 -24.14
CA LEU A 269 0.61 -31.95 -23.74
C LEU A 269 -0.36 -32.67 -24.68
N TRP A 270 -1.27 -31.93 -25.33
CA TRP A 270 -2.22 -32.46 -26.31
C TRP A 270 -1.57 -32.76 -27.67
N LEU A 271 -0.57 -31.97 -28.09
CA LEU A 271 0.11 -32.17 -29.37
C LEU A 271 0.90 -33.49 -29.43
N GLU A 272 1.00 -34.05 -30.63
CA GLU A 272 1.77 -35.28 -30.87
C GLU A 272 3.24 -35.14 -30.46
N PRO A 273 3.84 -36.14 -29.76
CA PRO A 273 5.20 -36.01 -29.25
C PRO A 273 6.30 -35.88 -30.34
N ARG A 274 6.02 -36.29 -31.59
CA ARG A 274 6.95 -36.16 -32.72
C ARG A 274 7.01 -34.75 -33.30
N SER A 275 5.99 -33.92 -33.03
CA SER A 275 5.85 -32.62 -33.66
C SER A 275 6.92 -31.65 -33.16
N THR A 276 7.58 -30.95 -34.10
CA THR A 276 8.50 -29.85 -33.78
C THR A 276 7.76 -28.65 -33.17
N GLU A 277 6.49 -28.45 -33.54
CA GLU A 277 5.62 -27.39 -33.01
C GLU A 277 5.43 -27.54 -31.50
N ARG A 278 5.27 -28.79 -31.02
CA ARG A 278 5.17 -29.09 -29.59
C ARG A 278 6.38 -28.58 -28.80
N MET A 279 7.58 -28.80 -29.34
CA MET A 279 8.83 -28.34 -28.72
C MET A 279 8.91 -26.81 -28.73
N ILE A 280 8.53 -26.17 -29.84
CA ILE A 280 8.55 -24.69 -29.96
C ILE A 280 7.58 -24.06 -28.95
N ILE A 281 6.34 -24.55 -28.87
CA ILE A 281 5.34 -24.03 -27.93
C ILE A 281 5.77 -24.26 -26.48
N ALA A 282 6.36 -25.41 -26.15
CA ALA A 282 6.85 -25.69 -24.80
C ALA A 282 7.97 -24.72 -24.36
N ASN A 283 8.93 -24.44 -25.25
CA ASN A 283 10.00 -23.47 -24.98
C ASN A 283 9.45 -22.05 -24.85
N LEU A 284 8.56 -21.63 -25.76
CA LEU A 284 7.91 -20.32 -25.69
C LEU A 284 7.13 -20.15 -24.39
N ASN A 285 6.31 -21.15 -24.02
CA ASN A 285 5.53 -21.15 -22.80
C ASN A 285 6.41 -21.02 -21.54
N PHE A 286 7.53 -21.74 -21.48
CA PHE A 286 8.49 -21.63 -20.37
C PHE A 286 9.08 -20.22 -20.26
N VAL A 287 9.49 -19.61 -21.38
CA VAL A 287 10.01 -18.23 -21.40
C VAL A 287 8.95 -17.22 -20.97
N LEU A 288 7.70 -17.38 -21.45
CA LEU A 288 6.60 -16.50 -21.07
C LEU A 288 6.28 -16.62 -19.57
N HIS A 289 6.35 -17.81 -18.97
CA HIS A 289 6.22 -17.98 -17.53
C HIS A 289 7.32 -17.23 -16.76
N LEU A 290 8.59 -17.40 -17.14
CA LEU A 290 9.70 -16.68 -16.51
C LEU A 290 9.52 -15.16 -16.58
N TRP A 291 9.10 -14.66 -17.75
CA TRP A 291 8.85 -13.24 -17.93
C TRP A 291 7.68 -12.75 -17.07
N SER A 292 6.57 -13.50 -17.00
CA SER A 292 5.42 -13.12 -16.19
C SER A 292 5.71 -13.08 -14.69
N VAL A 293 6.54 -14.01 -14.16
CA VAL A 293 6.98 -13.99 -12.77
C VAL A 293 7.88 -12.77 -12.51
N GLN A 294 8.78 -12.45 -13.43
CA GLN A 294 9.63 -11.27 -13.33
C GLN A 294 8.78 -9.98 -13.35
N ASP A 295 7.80 -9.87 -14.24
CA ASP A 295 6.90 -8.72 -14.31
C ASP A 295 6.11 -8.52 -13.01
N LEU A 296 5.56 -9.59 -12.45
CA LEU A 296 4.88 -9.56 -11.15
C LEU A 296 5.80 -9.09 -10.03
N GLN A 297 7.07 -9.51 -10.02
CA GLN A 297 8.03 -9.07 -9.00
C GLN A 297 8.23 -7.54 -9.01
N TRP A 298 8.15 -6.89 -10.17
CA TRP A 298 8.28 -5.42 -10.25
C TRP A 298 7.02 -4.67 -9.81
N MET A 299 5.86 -5.33 -9.85
CA MET A 299 4.57 -4.73 -9.51
C MET A 299 4.16 -4.95 -8.05
N LEU A 300 4.72 -5.96 -7.38
CA LEU A 300 4.34 -6.33 -6.03
C LEU A 300 5.18 -5.59 -4.97
N PRO A 301 4.57 -5.12 -3.87
CA PRO A 301 5.31 -4.54 -2.76
C PRO A 301 6.28 -5.53 -2.13
N TYR A 302 7.42 -5.03 -1.67
CA TYR A 302 8.38 -5.81 -0.87
C TYR A 302 7.92 -6.01 0.59
N THR A 303 6.85 -5.32 0.98
CA THR A 303 6.35 -5.17 2.34
C THR A 303 5.16 -6.08 2.57
N GLY A 304 5.42 -7.35 2.88
CA GLY A 304 4.38 -8.31 3.23
C GLY A 304 4.93 -9.54 3.97
N ASN A 305 4.20 -10.01 4.98
CA ASN A 305 4.56 -11.22 5.72
C ASN A 305 4.24 -12.52 4.94
N ARG A 306 3.43 -12.43 3.87
CA ARG A 306 3.01 -13.56 3.04
C ARG A 306 3.07 -13.18 1.55
N PRO A 307 3.49 -14.10 0.66
CA PRO A 307 3.46 -13.85 -0.77
C PRO A 307 2.01 -13.79 -1.29
N PRO A 308 1.70 -12.94 -2.28
CA PRO A 308 0.39 -12.90 -2.92
C PRO A 308 -0.02 -14.24 -3.53
N ALA A 309 -1.29 -14.59 -3.42
CA ALA A 309 -1.83 -15.84 -3.96
C ALA A 309 -1.58 -15.97 -5.47
N LEU A 310 -1.75 -14.87 -6.22
CA LEU A 310 -1.50 -14.85 -7.66
C LEU A 310 -0.03 -15.21 -7.98
N LEU A 311 0.94 -14.70 -7.22
CA LEU A 311 2.36 -15.02 -7.43
C LEU A 311 2.62 -16.53 -7.23
N LEU A 312 2.03 -17.13 -6.19
CA LEU A 312 2.09 -18.58 -5.96
C LEU A 312 1.48 -19.37 -7.13
N PHE A 313 0.42 -18.86 -7.76
CA PHE A 313 -0.13 -19.48 -8.96
C PHE A 313 0.90 -19.51 -10.10
N TYR A 314 1.53 -18.38 -10.40
CA TYR A 314 2.53 -18.28 -11.47
C TYR A 314 3.76 -19.15 -11.21
N GLU A 315 4.23 -19.22 -9.96
CA GLU A 315 5.33 -20.08 -9.55
C GLU A 315 5.00 -21.57 -9.77
N ASN A 316 3.84 -22.02 -9.31
CA ASN A 316 3.40 -23.40 -9.50
C ASN A 316 3.15 -23.73 -10.98
N SER A 317 2.60 -22.78 -11.74
CA SER A 317 2.41 -22.92 -13.18
C SER A 317 3.74 -23.01 -13.94
N LEU A 318 4.76 -22.27 -13.52
CA LEU A 318 6.12 -22.39 -14.04
C LEU A 318 6.72 -23.77 -13.74
N ALA A 319 6.49 -24.32 -12.54
CA ALA A 319 6.90 -25.69 -12.20
C ALA A 319 6.21 -26.74 -13.09
N LEU A 320 4.92 -26.56 -13.42
CA LEU A 320 4.25 -27.41 -14.40
C LEU A 320 4.83 -27.24 -15.81
N ALA A 321 5.10 -26.00 -16.24
CA ALA A 321 5.70 -25.73 -17.54
C ALA A 321 7.09 -26.38 -17.68
N THR A 322 7.95 -26.30 -16.66
CA THR A 322 9.26 -27.00 -16.65
C THR A 322 9.09 -28.51 -16.76
N PHE A 323 8.17 -29.09 -16.00
CA PHE A 323 7.81 -30.50 -16.12
C PHE A 323 7.36 -30.86 -17.55
N THR A 324 6.49 -30.06 -18.17
CA THR A 324 6.02 -30.32 -19.54
C THR A 324 7.13 -30.21 -20.59
N LEU A 325 8.10 -29.32 -20.39
CA LEU A 325 9.24 -29.13 -21.29
C LEU A 325 10.21 -30.32 -21.21
N ILE A 326 10.54 -30.76 -19.98
CA ILE A 326 11.36 -31.96 -19.76
C ILE A 326 10.65 -33.19 -20.35
N LEU A 327 9.36 -33.35 -20.04
CA LEU A 327 8.57 -34.46 -20.55
C LEU A 327 8.52 -34.46 -22.08
N THR A 328 8.30 -33.30 -22.71
CA THR A 328 8.27 -33.19 -24.19
C THR A 328 9.62 -33.60 -24.79
N SER A 329 10.73 -33.23 -24.16
CA SER A 329 12.07 -33.63 -24.61
C SER A 329 12.31 -35.13 -24.48
N VAL A 330 11.91 -35.72 -23.35
CA VAL A 330 12.00 -37.17 -23.10
C VAL A 330 11.11 -37.95 -24.07
N LEU A 331 9.87 -37.53 -24.28
CA LEU A 331 8.93 -38.21 -25.18
C LEU A 331 9.40 -38.15 -26.63
N ARG A 332 9.97 -37.03 -27.07
CA ARG A 332 10.59 -36.92 -28.39
C ARG A 332 11.77 -37.89 -28.52
N HIS A 333 12.67 -37.91 -27.55
CA HIS A 333 13.80 -38.83 -27.56
C HIS A 333 13.33 -40.29 -27.60
N MET A 334 12.31 -40.65 -26.81
CA MET A 334 11.73 -41.99 -26.82
C MET A 334 11.18 -42.41 -28.19
N GLN A 335 10.65 -41.48 -28.98
CA GLN A 335 10.17 -41.77 -30.33
C GLN A 335 11.30 -41.90 -31.37
N GLU A 336 12.48 -41.37 -31.08
CA GLU A 336 13.68 -41.50 -31.92
C GLU A 336 14.50 -42.76 -31.55
N LEU A 337 14.17 -43.45 -30.44
CA LEU A 337 14.84 -44.68 -30.02
C LEU A 337 14.60 -45.82 -31.01
N THR A 338 15.68 -46.34 -31.59
CA THR A 338 15.68 -47.54 -32.43
C THR A 338 15.92 -48.84 -31.65
N ALA A 339 16.19 -48.76 -30.35
CA ALA A 339 16.44 -49.92 -29.48
C ALA A 339 15.15 -50.70 -29.14
N GLN A 340 15.27 -52.00 -28.88
CA GLN A 340 14.11 -52.83 -28.53
C GLN A 340 13.55 -52.43 -27.18
N ALA A 341 12.23 -52.19 -27.13
CA ALA A 341 11.55 -51.90 -25.88
C ALA A 341 11.67 -53.10 -24.93
N PRO A 342 12.08 -52.89 -23.66
CA PRO A 342 12.07 -53.93 -22.66
C PRO A 342 10.71 -54.62 -22.57
N VAL A 343 10.72 -55.93 -22.33
CA VAL A 343 9.51 -56.78 -22.33
C VAL A 343 8.47 -56.30 -21.29
N TRP A 344 8.91 -55.70 -20.18
CA TRP A 344 8.00 -55.15 -19.18
C TRP A 344 7.22 -53.93 -19.70
N ILE A 345 7.85 -53.05 -20.50
CA ILE A 345 7.19 -51.87 -21.09
C ILE A 345 6.16 -52.34 -22.10
N SER A 346 6.53 -53.23 -23.02
CA SER A 346 5.59 -53.73 -24.04
C SER A 346 4.41 -54.48 -23.43
N SER A 347 4.63 -55.25 -22.36
CA SER A 347 3.56 -55.92 -21.61
C SER A 347 2.58 -54.94 -20.97
N ILE A 348 3.08 -53.88 -20.33
CA ILE A 348 2.25 -52.84 -19.72
C ILE A 348 1.47 -52.08 -20.78
N THR A 349 2.13 -51.64 -21.86
CA THR A 349 1.47 -50.88 -22.94
C THR A 349 0.34 -51.69 -23.57
N VAL A 350 0.57 -52.98 -23.84
CA VAL A 350 -0.46 -53.89 -24.39
C VAL A 350 -1.58 -54.16 -23.37
N SER A 351 -1.26 -54.35 -22.09
CA SER A 351 -2.26 -54.54 -21.03
C SER A 351 -3.19 -53.34 -20.91
N ILE A 352 -2.63 -52.13 -20.94
CA ILE A 352 -3.42 -50.90 -20.89
C ILE A 352 -4.25 -50.74 -22.17
N LEU A 353 -3.67 -50.99 -23.35
CA LEU A 353 -4.41 -50.92 -24.62
C LEU A 353 -5.60 -51.89 -24.68
N LYS A 354 -5.46 -53.09 -24.11
CA LYS A 354 -6.52 -54.10 -24.05
C LYS A 354 -7.61 -53.79 -23.02
N SER A 355 -7.34 -52.89 -22.06
CA SER A 355 -8.35 -52.45 -21.10
C SER A 355 -9.43 -51.60 -21.80
N ARG A 356 -10.66 -51.60 -21.25
CA ARG A 356 -11.76 -50.76 -21.79
C ARG A 356 -11.39 -49.28 -21.85
N VAL A 357 -10.60 -48.81 -20.89
CA VAL A 357 -10.11 -47.44 -20.83
C VAL A 357 -9.13 -47.17 -21.98
N GLY A 358 -8.19 -48.10 -22.22
CA GLY A 358 -7.25 -48.01 -23.32
C GLY A 358 -7.90 -48.08 -24.70
N GLN A 359 -9.00 -48.81 -24.88
CA GLN A 359 -9.76 -48.84 -26.13
C GLN A 359 -10.48 -47.52 -26.44
N VAL A 360 -11.03 -46.85 -25.42
CA VAL A 360 -11.61 -45.50 -25.58
C VAL A 360 -10.51 -44.49 -25.95
N PHE A 361 -9.34 -44.59 -25.31
CA PHE A 361 -8.18 -43.80 -25.68
C PHE A 361 -7.69 -44.12 -27.10
N LEU A 362 -7.61 -45.39 -27.50
CA LEU A 362 -7.12 -45.80 -28.83
C LEU A 362 -7.94 -45.19 -29.97
N VAL A 363 -9.27 -45.20 -29.85
CA VAL A 363 -10.21 -44.67 -30.86
C VAL A 363 -10.16 -43.13 -30.93
N SER A 364 -9.88 -42.47 -29.81
CA SER A 364 -9.72 -41.01 -29.74
C SER A 364 -8.37 -40.51 -30.25
N ILE A 365 -7.34 -41.36 -30.29
CA ILE A 365 -5.93 -40.98 -30.41
C ILE A 365 -5.32 -41.35 -31.76
N LEU A 366 -5.83 -42.39 -32.42
CA LEU A 366 -5.24 -42.91 -33.66
C LEU A 366 -6.15 -42.65 -34.85
N ASP A 367 -5.53 -42.23 -35.96
CA ASP A 367 -6.15 -42.22 -37.28
C ASP A 367 -6.92 -43.56 -37.47
N PRO A 368 -8.19 -43.57 -37.92
CA PRO A 368 -8.97 -44.80 -38.10
C PRO A 368 -8.19 -45.92 -38.82
N LYS A 369 -7.25 -45.54 -39.70
CA LYS A 369 -6.32 -46.45 -40.38
C LYS A 369 -5.36 -47.20 -39.45
N ALA A 370 -4.90 -46.57 -38.38
CA ALA A 370 -4.01 -47.19 -37.40
C ALA A 370 -4.78 -48.08 -36.41
N SER A 371 -6.02 -47.73 -36.04
CA SER A 371 -6.92 -48.62 -35.29
C SER A 371 -7.26 -49.89 -36.08
N ALA A 372 -7.55 -49.76 -37.38
CA ALA A 372 -7.84 -50.89 -38.26
C ALA A 372 -6.66 -51.87 -38.43
N ARG A 373 -5.41 -51.37 -38.45
CA ARG A 373 -4.22 -52.24 -38.50
C ARG A 373 -4.03 -53.08 -37.24
N ILE A 374 -4.47 -52.59 -36.08
CA ILE A 374 -4.36 -53.32 -34.82
C ILE A 374 -5.34 -54.50 -34.79
N GLU A 375 -6.58 -54.30 -35.26
CA GLU A 375 -7.55 -55.40 -35.40
C GLU A 375 -7.04 -56.48 -36.36
N MET A 376 -6.49 -56.09 -37.52
CA MET A 376 -5.93 -57.05 -38.48
C MET A 376 -4.71 -57.82 -37.95
N ASN A 377 -3.84 -57.18 -37.18
CA ASN A 377 -2.64 -57.81 -36.62
C ASN A 377 -2.91 -58.71 -35.41
N VAL A 378 -4.10 -58.64 -34.80
CA VAL A 378 -4.50 -59.55 -33.71
C VAL A 378 -4.96 -60.90 -34.27
N ASP A 379 -5.49 -60.93 -35.50
CA ASP A 379 -5.95 -62.15 -36.16
C ASP A 379 -4.83 -62.92 -36.91
N ASP A 380 -3.75 -62.24 -37.33
CA ASP A 380 -2.66 -62.90 -38.08
C ASP A 380 -1.49 -63.31 -37.17
N ASN A 381 -1.50 -64.58 -36.76
CA ASN A 381 -0.53 -65.21 -35.86
C ASN A 381 0.74 -65.71 -36.62
N THR A 382 1.25 -64.95 -37.60
CA THR A 382 2.39 -65.36 -38.43
C THR A 382 3.64 -64.47 -38.26
N ASN A 383 4.78 -65.12 -38.00
CA ASN A 383 6.06 -64.55 -37.55
C ASN A 383 6.88 -63.83 -38.65
N LEU A 384 6.34 -62.81 -39.34
CA LEU A 384 7.09 -62.09 -40.38
C LEU A 384 7.05 -60.55 -40.32
N VAL A 385 6.67 -59.96 -39.18
CA VAL A 385 6.69 -58.50 -39.00
C VAL A 385 7.29 -58.13 -37.64
N SER A 386 8.60 -58.28 -37.47
CA SER A 386 9.31 -57.87 -36.25
C SER A 386 9.78 -56.42 -36.26
N PHE A 387 9.98 -55.82 -37.44
CA PHE A 387 10.42 -54.42 -37.57
C PHE A 387 9.29 -53.41 -37.31
N ASP A 388 8.04 -53.69 -37.74
CA ASP A 388 6.89 -52.78 -37.54
C ASP A 388 6.37 -52.80 -36.09
N LYS A 389 6.58 -53.91 -35.35
CA LYS A 389 6.16 -54.05 -33.94
C LYS A 389 6.97 -53.18 -32.97
N GLN A 390 8.18 -52.80 -33.36
CA GLN A 390 9.13 -52.11 -32.50
C GLN A 390 8.97 -50.58 -32.53
N GLU A 391 8.89 -49.97 -33.72
CA GLU A 391 8.61 -48.53 -33.90
C GLU A 391 7.23 -48.15 -33.34
N THR A 392 6.27 -49.09 -33.42
CA THR A 392 4.93 -48.90 -32.88
C THR A 392 4.87 -48.90 -31.35
N THR A 393 5.68 -49.73 -30.65
CA THR A 393 5.59 -49.85 -29.18
C THR A 393 6.02 -48.57 -28.44
N TRP A 394 7.16 -47.96 -28.82
CA TRP A 394 7.61 -46.70 -28.23
C TRP A 394 6.69 -45.52 -28.58
N ARG A 395 6.13 -45.53 -29.80
CA ARG A 395 5.13 -44.55 -30.23
C ARG A 395 3.88 -44.62 -29.36
N TYR A 396 3.30 -45.79 -29.13
CA TYR A 396 2.12 -45.92 -28.27
C TYR A 396 2.42 -45.58 -26.81
N THR A 397 3.58 -46.01 -26.30
CA THR A 397 3.98 -45.74 -24.92
C THR A 397 4.16 -44.24 -24.67
N SER A 398 4.81 -43.52 -25.60
CA SER A 398 5.01 -42.07 -25.47
C SER A 398 3.70 -41.27 -25.52
N VAL A 399 2.76 -41.67 -26.38
CA VAL A 399 1.43 -41.05 -26.45
C VAL A 399 0.63 -41.29 -25.17
N LEU A 400 0.70 -42.50 -24.62
CA LEU A 400 0.01 -42.85 -23.37
C LEU A 400 0.54 -42.05 -22.18
N ILE A 401 1.86 -41.90 -22.06
CA ILE A 401 2.48 -41.06 -21.03
C ILE A 401 2.07 -39.60 -21.21
N GLY A 402 2.07 -39.08 -22.44
CA GLY A 402 1.65 -37.71 -22.74
C GLY A 402 0.21 -37.42 -22.30
N TRP A 403 -0.71 -38.35 -22.56
CA TRP A 403 -2.12 -38.23 -22.15
C TRP A 403 -2.32 -38.32 -20.63
N LEU A 404 -1.62 -39.25 -19.97
CA LEU A 404 -1.64 -39.32 -18.49
C LEU A 404 -1.15 -38.00 -17.88
N ALA A 405 -0.09 -37.41 -18.45
CA ALA A 405 0.40 -36.10 -18.04
C ALA A 405 -0.60 -34.98 -18.34
N PHE A 406 -1.29 -35.02 -19.48
CA PHE A 406 -2.34 -34.04 -19.81
C PHE A 406 -3.45 -34.05 -18.76
N VAL A 407 -3.98 -35.23 -18.42
CA VAL A 407 -5.08 -35.38 -17.45
C VAL A 407 -4.63 -34.96 -16.04
N SER A 408 -3.42 -35.35 -15.63
CA SER A 408 -2.91 -34.97 -14.31
C SER A 408 -2.67 -33.46 -14.20
N VAL A 409 -2.02 -32.86 -15.19
CA VAL A 409 -1.75 -31.41 -15.23
C VAL A 409 -3.05 -30.61 -15.33
N PHE A 410 -4.03 -31.07 -16.13
CA PHE A 410 -5.36 -30.47 -16.18
C PHE A 410 -6.04 -30.47 -14.80
N PHE A 411 -6.00 -31.59 -14.09
CA PHE A 411 -6.60 -31.67 -12.75
C PHE A 411 -5.89 -30.78 -11.73
N VAL A 412 -4.55 -30.72 -11.78
CA VAL A 412 -3.76 -29.80 -10.94
C VAL A 412 -4.14 -28.35 -11.23
N TYR A 413 -4.27 -27.96 -12.50
CA TYR A 413 -4.70 -26.63 -12.89
C TYR A 413 -6.12 -26.29 -12.38
N VAL A 414 -7.06 -27.23 -12.43
CA VAL A 414 -8.40 -27.05 -11.86
C VAL A 414 -8.33 -26.82 -10.35
N ILE A 415 -7.52 -27.60 -9.61
CA ILE A 415 -7.33 -27.40 -8.17
C ILE A 415 -6.72 -26.02 -7.90
N MET A 416 -5.68 -25.64 -8.62
CA MET A 416 -5.02 -24.33 -8.44
C MET A 416 -5.98 -23.17 -8.70
N LEU A 417 -6.82 -23.25 -9.73
CA LEU A 417 -7.84 -22.22 -10.01
C LEU A 417 -8.85 -22.08 -8.86
N ILE A 418 -9.26 -23.19 -8.23
CA ILE A 418 -10.22 -23.18 -7.12
C ILE A 418 -9.59 -22.63 -5.83
N VAL A 419 -8.33 -22.98 -5.56
CA VAL A 419 -7.67 -22.66 -4.28
C VAL A 419 -7.02 -21.28 -4.30
N VAL A 420 -6.42 -20.90 -5.43
CA VAL A 420 -5.45 -19.80 -5.48
C VAL A 420 -5.98 -18.57 -6.20
N LEU A 421 -6.91 -18.72 -7.15
CA LEU A 421 -7.40 -17.56 -7.90
C LEU A 421 -8.49 -16.83 -7.10
N PRO A 422 -8.26 -15.56 -6.68
CA PRO A 422 -9.27 -14.80 -5.96
C PRO A 422 -10.49 -14.58 -6.84
N THR A 423 -11.67 -14.89 -6.29
CA THR A 423 -12.92 -14.34 -6.82
C THR A 423 -13.22 -13.05 -6.07
N ASP A 424 -13.78 -12.05 -6.75
CA ASP A 424 -14.19 -10.78 -6.12
C ASP A 424 -15.13 -11.00 -4.92
N ARG A 425 -15.90 -12.11 -4.92
CA ARG A 425 -16.71 -12.54 -3.77
C ARG A 425 -15.90 -13.01 -2.57
N SER A 426 -14.78 -13.71 -2.76
CA SER A 426 -13.97 -14.20 -1.62
C SER A 426 -13.25 -13.06 -0.90
N ALA A 427 -12.80 -12.01 -1.60
CA ALA A 427 -12.16 -10.85 -0.97
C ALA A 427 -13.12 -10.08 -0.04
N ASN A 428 -14.38 -9.87 -0.47
CA ASN A 428 -15.38 -9.16 0.34
C ASN A 428 -15.87 -9.96 1.57
N ILE A 429 -15.84 -11.30 1.55
CA ILE A 429 -16.32 -12.15 2.66
C ILE A 429 -15.28 -12.25 3.80
N PHE A 430 -13.98 -12.23 3.48
CA PHE A 430 -12.94 -12.30 4.50
C PHE A 430 -12.66 -10.96 5.19
N SER A 431 -12.84 -9.84 4.49
CA SER A 431 -12.71 -8.49 5.07
C SER A 431 -13.79 -8.15 6.11
N ALA A 432 -14.95 -8.82 6.07
CA ALA A 432 -16.03 -8.58 7.04
C ALA A 432 -15.83 -9.36 8.37
N LYS A 433 -14.74 -10.14 8.50
CA LYS A 433 -14.46 -11.02 9.65
C LYS A 433 -13.18 -10.69 10.41
N THR A 434 -12.45 -9.65 10.00
CA THR A 434 -11.32 -9.04 10.71
C THR A 434 -11.67 -7.61 10.97
#